data_AF-A0A063ZJ82-F1
#
_entry.id   AF-A0A063ZJ82-F1
#
_cell.length_a   1.000
_cell.length_b   1.000
_cell.length_c   1.000
_cell.angle_alpha   90.00
_cell.angle_beta   90.00
_cell.angle_gamma   90.00
#
_symmetry.space_group_name_H-M   'P 1'
#
loop_
_entity.id
_entity.type
_entity.pdbx_description
1 polymer ?
#
loop_
_entity_poly.entity_id
_entity_poly.type
_entity_poly.pdbx_seq_one_letter_code
_entity_poly.pdbx_strand_id
1 'polypeptide(L)'
;MSEPDPEQEQKRREEMQAHQAASRHASQAASKTSFEHLQRAEFIDKLSDSEVSSEFFEEIEDILGPELSRIHMLANEGEEEHHRHFWLNENRAEQIIAEHNPGRLCKGPVAAIAQGVHNTDENVKTGFTEQQKRMVWEALSVKSGMQSLAKGNRGLRSLTEATAVTKHEHGDEGDSSSGKRFYKRVFG
;
A
#
# COMPACT_ATOMS: atom_id res chain seq x y z
N MET A 1 -27.20 29.46 -56.00
CA MET A 1 -26.23 28.88 -55.05
C MET A 1 -26.15 29.88 -53.91
N SER A 2 -26.68 29.53 -52.73
CA SER A 2 -26.75 30.46 -51.59
C SER A 2 -25.34 30.61 -51.01
N GLU A 3 -24.82 31.84 -50.97
CA GLU A 3 -23.58 32.14 -50.27
C GLU A 3 -23.74 31.75 -48.80
N PRO A 4 -22.78 31.03 -48.19
CA PRO A 4 -22.81 30.75 -46.77
C PRO A 4 -22.68 32.07 -46.03
N ASP A 5 -23.64 32.31 -45.13
CA ASP A 5 -23.71 33.50 -44.29
C ASP A 5 -22.41 33.61 -43.46
N PRO A 6 -21.62 34.70 -43.61
CA PRO A 6 -20.30 34.84 -42.97
C PRO A 6 -20.36 34.71 -41.43
N GLU A 7 -21.50 35.00 -40.82
CA GLU A 7 -21.72 34.80 -39.38
C GLU A 7 -21.78 33.31 -38.98
N GLN A 8 -22.25 32.43 -39.87
CA GLN A 8 -22.31 31.00 -39.60
C GLN A 8 -20.92 30.34 -39.68
N GLU A 9 -20.05 30.83 -40.56
CA GLU A 9 -18.66 30.35 -40.63
C GLU A 9 -17.83 30.81 -39.42
N GLN A 10 -18.06 32.02 -38.92
CA GLN A 10 -17.42 32.49 -37.69
C GLN A 10 -17.86 31.66 -36.48
N LYS A 11 -19.16 31.42 -36.29
CA LYS A 11 -19.66 30.56 -35.20
C LYS A 11 -19.08 29.14 -35.25
N ARG A 12 -18.97 28.56 -36.45
CA ARG A 12 -18.41 27.20 -36.62
C ARG A 12 -16.91 27.13 -36.29
N ARG A 13 -16.16 28.22 -36.54
CA ARG A 13 -14.74 28.34 -36.14
C ARG A 13 -14.57 28.52 -34.64
N GLU A 14 -15.44 29.32 -34.01
CA GLU A 14 -15.46 29.50 -32.56
C GLU A 14 -15.85 28.20 -31.83
N GLU A 15 -16.84 27.46 -32.33
CA GLU A 15 -17.20 26.14 -31.80
C GLU A 15 -16.05 25.13 -31.95
N MET A 16 -15.36 25.10 -33.08
CA MET A 16 -14.19 24.23 -33.25
C MET A 16 -13.04 24.61 -32.30
N GLN A 17 -12.77 25.90 -32.09
CA GLN A 17 -11.76 26.34 -31.12
C GLN A 17 -12.17 26.02 -29.69
N ALA A 18 -13.45 26.21 -29.33
CA ALA A 18 -13.98 25.86 -28.02
C ALA A 18 -13.89 24.35 -27.76
N HIS A 19 -14.22 23.52 -28.76
CA HIS A 19 -14.05 22.07 -28.66
C HIS A 19 -12.59 21.64 -28.53
N GLN A 20 -11.67 22.26 -29.26
CA GLN A 20 -10.23 21.96 -29.12
C GLN A 20 -9.68 22.40 -27.75
N ALA A 21 -10.09 23.56 -27.25
CA ALA A 21 -9.72 24.03 -25.93
C ALA A 21 -10.30 23.11 -24.83
N ALA A 22 -11.57 22.75 -24.93
CA ALA A 22 -12.22 21.82 -24.02
C ALA A 22 -11.56 20.43 -24.03
N SER A 23 -11.21 19.90 -25.22
CA SER A 23 -10.51 18.63 -25.36
C SER A 23 -9.11 18.68 -24.74
N ARG A 24 -8.36 19.77 -24.93
CA ARG A 24 -7.05 19.97 -24.29
C ARG A 24 -7.17 20.06 -22.77
N HIS A 25 -8.13 20.82 -22.26
CA HIS A 25 -8.39 20.88 -20.81
C HIS A 25 -8.83 19.54 -20.23
N ALA A 26 -9.71 18.80 -20.91
CA ALA A 26 -10.14 17.47 -20.48
C ALA A 26 -8.97 16.48 -20.47
N SER A 27 -8.09 16.52 -21.48
CA SER A 27 -6.90 15.66 -21.52
C SER A 27 -5.90 16.00 -20.41
N GLN A 28 -5.73 17.29 -20.08
CA GLN A 28 -4.88 17.71 -18.96
C GLN A 28 -5.47 17.30 -17.62
N ALA A 29 -6.77 17.49 -17.39
CA ALA A 29 -7.45 17.03 -16.19
C ALA A 29 -7.35 15.50 -16.02
N ALA A 30 -7.58 14.74 -17.09
CA ALA A 30 -7.45 13.29 -17.08
C ALA A 30 -6.00 12.81 -16.83
N SER A 31 -5.00 13.57 -17.31
CA SER A 31 -3.60 13.24 -17.06
C SER A 31 -3.19 13.49 -15.61
N LYS A 32 -3.70 14.57 -14.97
CA LYS A 32 -3.45 14.88 -13.55
C LYS A 32 -4.08 13.84 -12.63
N THR A 33 -5.36 13.50 -12.84
CA THR A 33 -6.03 12.44 -12.08
C THR A 33 -5.26 11.12 -12.15
N SER A 34 -4.79 10.75 -13.34
CA SER A 34 -4.04 9.51 -13.54
C SER A 34 -2.70 9.51 -12.81
N PHE A 35 -1.96 10.62 -12.84
CA PHE A 35 -0.66 10.75 -12.17
C PHE A 35 -0.79 10.70 -10.64
N GLU A 36 -1.82 11.33 -10.09
CA GLU A 36 -2.11 11.34 -8.65
C GLU A 36 -2.63 9.97 -8.15
N HIS A 37 -3.44 9.28 -8.96
CA HIS A 37 -3.84 7.90 -8.66
C HIS A 37 -2.64 6.95 -8.59
N LEU A 38 -1.66 7.12 -9.49
CA LEU A 38 -0.40 6.36 -9.45
C LEU A 38 0.41 6.69 -8.19
N GLN A 39 0.58 7.97 -7.84
CA GLN A 39 1.27 8.37 -6.61
C GLN A 39 0.61 7.81 -5.34
N ARG A 40 -0.72 7.73 -5.32
CA ARG A 40 -1.46 7.14 -4.21
C ARG A 40 -1.27 5.63 -4.11
N ALA A 41 -1.30 4.92 -5.24
CA ALA A 41 -1.01 3.49 -5.26
C ALA A 41 0.41 3.22 -4.76
N GLU A 42 1.39 4.02 -5.22
CA GLU A 42 2.78 3.94 -4.78
C GLU A 42 2.96 4.27 -3.28
N PHE A 43 2.19 5.21 -2.73
CA PHE A 43 2.24 5.52 -1.30
C PHE A 43 1.73 4.36 -0.44
N ILE A 44 0.62 3.75 -0.83
CA ILE A 44 0.09 2.57 -0.13
C ILE A 44 1.07 1.41 -0.26
N ASP A 45 1.62 1.18 -1.44
CA ASP A 45 2.66 0.17 -1.64
C ASP A 45 3.87 0.40 -0.74
N LYS A 46 4.40 1.62 -0.65
CA LYS A 46 5.55 1.95 0.21
C LYS A 46 5.26 1.85 1.69
N LEU A 47 4.05 2.22 2.13
CA LEU A 47 3.69 2.15 3.55
C LEU A 47 3.48 0.71 4.02
N SER A 48 3.17 -0.18 3.07
CA SER A 48 2.81 -1.57 3.30
C SER A 48 3.90 -2.56 2.88
N ASP A 49 4.99 -2.05 2.31
CA ASP A 49 6.23 -2.77 2.13
C ASP A 49 6.98 -2.72 3.47
N SER A 50 7.10 -3.88 4.11
CA SER A 50 7.73 -3.94 5.43
C SER A 50 9.25 -3.78 5.36
N GLU A 51 9.85 -3.70 4.16
CA GLU A 51 11.31 -3.67 3.91
C GLU A 51 12.08 -4.73 4.73
N VAL A 52 11.41 -5.81 5.17
CA VAL A 52 12.03 -6.94 5.86
C VAL A 52 12.77 -7.84 4.87
N SER A 53 12.57 -7.63 3.56
CA SER A 53 13.31 -8.25 2.46
C SER A 53 14.74 -7.70 2.40
N SER A 54 15.58 -8.21 3.29
CA SER A 54 17.01 -8.06 3.20
C SER A 54 17.56 -9.19 2.33
N GLU A 55 18.33 -8.86 1.27
CA GLU A 55 19.10 -9.86 0.47
C GLU A 55 19.94 -10.80 1.34
N PHE A 56 20.20 -10.43 2.60
CA PHE A 56 20.99 -11.20 3.54
C PHE A 56 20.20 -12.30 4.28
N PHE A 57 18.85 -12.28 4.25
CA PHE A 57 18.02 -13.20 5.04
C PHE A 57 16.76 -13.70 4.31
N GLU A 58 16.92 -14.20 3.09
CA GLU A 58 15.84 -14.80 2.27
C GLU A 58 15.02 -15.85 3.06
N GLU A 59 15.68 -16.67 3.88
CA GLU A 59 15.00 -17.69 4.70
C GLU A 59 14.03 -17.10 5.73
N ILE A 60 14.29 -15.87 6.22
CA ILE A 60 13.41 -15.19 7.16
C ILE A 60 12.20 -14.61 6.43
N GLU A 61 12.38 -14.14 5.21
CA GLU A 61 11.30 -13.65 4.35
C GLU A 61 10.30 -14.76 4.01
N ASP A 62 10.77 -15.97 3.70
CA ASP A 62 9.89 -17.13 3.45
C ASP A 62 8.99 -17.45 4.66
N ILE A 63 9.51 -17.28 5.87
CA ILE A 63 8.81 -17.59 7.11
C ILE A 63 7.86 -16.46 7.51
N LEU A 64 8.33 -15.22 7.40
CA LEU A 64 7.64 -14.04 7.93
C LEU A 64 6.82 -13.28 6.89
N GLY A 65 7.02 -13.51 5.61
CA GLY A 65 6.28 -12.84 4.52
C GLY A 65 4.76 -12.96 4.68
N PRO A 66 4.20 -14.17 4.94
CA PRO A 66 2.78 -14.32 5.23
C PRO A 66 2.33 -13.59 6.51
N GLU A 67 3.19 -13.57 7.54
CA GLU A 67 2.93 -12.95 8.85
C GLU A 67 2.97 -11.42 8.78
N LEU A 68 3.73 -10.86 7.85
CA LEU A 68 3.88 -9.42 7.58
C LEU A 68 2.88 -8.92 6.53
N SER A 69 1.82 -9.68 6.26
CA SER A 69 0.85 -9.30 5.25
C SER A 69 0.16 -7.97 5.59
N ARG A 70 -0.10 -7.19 4.53
CA ARG A 70 -0.74 -5.87 4.58
C ARG A 70 -2.12 -5.87 5.25
N ILE A 71 -2.77 -7.04 5.31
CA ILE A 71 -4.08 -7.23 5.91
C ILE A 71 -4.07 -6.84 7.39
N HIS A 72 -2.96 -7.08 8.09
CA HIS A 72 -2.83 -6.77 9.51
C HIS A 72 -2.86 -5.26 9.82
N MET A 73 -2.59 -4.38 8.84
CA MET A 73 -2.68 -2.92 9.02
C MET A 73 -4.12 -2.40 8.84
N LEU A 74 -4.92 -3.12 8.07
CA LEU A 74 -6.28 -2.73 7.68
C LEU A 74 -7.36 -3.34 8.57
N ALA A 75 -6.97 -4.27 9.45
CA ALA A 75 -7.88 -4.90 10.39
C ALA A 75 -8.54 -3.86 11.31
N ASN A 76 -9.70 -4.21 11.85
CA ASN A 76 -10.38 -3.41 12.87
C ASN A 76 -10.18 -4.08 14.23
N GLU A 77 -9.08 -3.76 14.88
CA GLU A 77 -8.73 -4.39 16.16
C GLU A 77 -9.12 -3.50 17.35
N GLY A 78 -9.63 -4.14 18.40
CA GLY A 78 -9.84 -3.51 19.69
C GLY A 78 -8.53 -3.22 20.43
N GLU A 79 -8.58 -2.39 21.47
CA GLU A 79 -7.39 -2.11 22.29
C GLU A 79 -6.84 -3.35 23.02
N GLU A 80 -7.73 -4.16 23.59
CA GLU A 80 -7.35 -5.41 24.24
C GLU A 80 -6.78 -6.45 23.26
N GLU A 81 -7.31 -6.47 22.04
CA GLU A 81 -6.86 -7.37 20.97
C GLU A 81 -5.46 -6.99 20.48
N HIS A 82 -5.21 -5.69 20.28
CA HIS A 82 -3.88 -5.18 19.98
C HIS A 82 -2.86 -5.56 21.09
N HIS A 83 -3.24 -5.41 22.36
CA HIS A 83 -2.36 -5.82 23.47
C HIS A 83 -2.09 -7.33 23.46
N ARG A 84 -3.10 -8.14 23.11
CA ARG A 84 -2.92 -9.59 22.97
C ARG A 84 -1.98 -9.91 21.80
N HIS A 85 -2.16 -9.27 20.64
CA HIS A 85 -1.31 -9.47 19.48
C HIS A 85 0.14 -9.09 19.73
N PHE A 86 0.39 -8.02 20.49
CA PHE A 86 1.74 -7.65 20.92
C PHE A 86 2.47 -8.82 21.60
N TRP A 87 1.86 -9.42 22.63
CA TRP A 87 2.45 -10.56 23.34
C TRP A 87 2.48 -11.84 22.50
N LEU A 88 1.49 -12.07 21.64
CA LEU A 88 1.48 -13.22 20.74
C LEU A 88 2.58 -13.15 19.68
N ASN A 89 2.88 -11.95 19.15
CA ASN A 89 3.98 -11.75 18.23
C ASN A 89 5.33 -11.99 18.93
N GLU A 90 5.45 -11.59 20.20
CA GLU A 90 6.65 -11.87 21.01
C GLU A 90 6.87 -13.39 21.18
N ASN A 91 5.82 -14.09 21.62
CA ASN A 91 5.85 -15.55 21.75
C ASN A 91 6.11 -16.24 20.40
N ARG A 92 5.59 -15.69 19.30
CA ARG A 92 5.80 -16.22 17.95
C ARG A 92 7.27 -16.08 17.55
N ALA A 93 7.96 -15.00 17.94
CA ALA A 93 9.39 -14.83 17.70
C ALA A 93 10.20 -15.92 18.39
N GLU A 94 9.91 -16.16 19.67
CA GLU A 94 10.54 -17.25 20.43
C GLU A 94 10.27 -18.62 19.81
N GLN A 95 9.03 -18.87 19.39
CA GLN A 95 8.65 -20.12 18.77
C GLN A 95 9.43 -20.35 17.46
N ILE A 96 9.50 -19.36 16.58
CA ILE A 96 10.23 -19.46 15.31
C ILE A 96 11.73 -19.73 15.58
N ILE A 97 12.31 -19.02 16.55
CA ILE A 97 13.71 -19.23 16.95
C ILE A 97 13.92 -20.63 17.51
N ALA A 98 13.01 -21.14 18.34
CA ALA A 98 13.11 -22.46 18.94
C ALA A 98 12.93 -23.58 17.90
N GLU A 99 11.99 -23.42 16.97
CA GLU A 99 11.76 -24.36 15.86
C GLU A 99 12.99 -24.49 14.95
N HIS A 100 13.68 -23.37 14.70
CA HIS A 100 14.88 -23.36 13.87
C HIS A 100 16.17 -23.73 14.59
N ASN A 101 16.21 -23.72 15.93
CA ASN A 101 17.41 -24.07 16.68
C ASN A 101 17.26 -25.46 17.30
N PRO A 102 17.59 -26.54 16.55
CA PRO A 102 17.44 -27.88 17.06
C PRO A 102 18.31 -28.10 18.30
N GLY A 103 17.68 -28.66 19.33
CA GLY A 103 18.36 -29.02 20.57
C GLY A 103 19.44 -30.09 20.35
N ARG A 104 20.18 -30.42 21.42
CA ARG A 104 21.31 -31.37 21.39
C ARG A 104 21.00 -32.70 20.68
N LEU A 105 19.76 -33.18 20.76
CA LEU A 105 19.32 -34.48 20.25
C LEU A 105 18.98 -34.47 18.74
N CYS A 106 18.69 -33.31 18.15
CA CYS A 106 18.34 -33.17 16.74
C CYS A 106 19.52 -32.64 15.94
N LYS A 107 20.66 -33.35 15.98
CA LYS A 107 21.90 -32.96 15.26
C LYS A 107 22.31 -34.02 14.24
N GLY A 108 23.04 -33.58 13.21
CA GLY A 108 23.58 -34.47 12.18
C GLY A 108 22.47 -35.18 11.38
N PRO A 109 22.56 -36.50 11.16
CA PRO A 109 21.60 -37.22 10.30
C PRO A 109 20.16 -37.20 10.84
N VAL A 110 19.98 -37.07 12.16
CA VAL A 110 18.64 -36.92 12.76
C VAL A 110 18.01 -35.58 12.39
N ALA A 111 18.82 -34.51 12.30
CA ALA A 111 18.36 -33.20 11.84
C ALA A 111 17.94 -33.26 10.37
N ALA A 112 18.72 -33.95 9.52
CA ALA A 112 18.40 -34.14 8.11
C ALA A 112 17.04 -34.85 7.93
N ILE A 113 16.81 -35.94 8.67
CA ILE A 113 15.54 -36.67 8.65
C ILE A 113 14.38 -35.79 9.15
N ALA A 114 14.58 -35.06 10.25
CA ALA A 114 13.56 -34.16 10.80
C ALA A 114 13.21 -33.00 9.85
N GLN A 115 14.19 -32.54 9.05
CA GLN A 115 14.00 -31.50 8.05
C GLN A 115 13.49 -32.03 6.71
N GLY A 116 13.23 -33.34 6.59
CA GLY A 116 12.74 -33.95 5.34
C GLY A 116 13.77 -33.97 4.22
N VAL A 117 15.06 -33.84 4.55
CA VAL A 117 16.17 -33.90 3.59
C VAL A 117 16.33 -35.35 3.14
N HIS A 118 15.76 -35.68 1.98
CA HIS A 118 15.76 -37.03 1.43
C HIS A 118 16.90 -37.29 0.45
N ASN A 119 17.50 -36.23 -0.10
CA ASN A 119 18.57 -36.30 -1.09
C ASN A 119 19.92 -35.89 -0.47
N THR A 120 21.02 -36.44 -0.98
CA THR A 120 22.39 -36.10 -0.53
C THR A 120 22.84 -34.69 -0.90
N ASP A 121 22.19 -34.03 -1.87
CA ASP A 121 22.56 -32.70 -2.36
C ASP A 121 21.84 -31.55 -1.63
N GLU A 122 20.87 -31.86 -0.77
CA GLU A 122 20.15 -30.86 0.03
C GLU A 122 20.92 -30.58 1.33
N ASN A 123 21.28 -29.32 1.54
CA ASN A 123 21.98 -28.91 2.75
C ASN A 123 21.02 -28.90 3.94
N VAL A 124 21.40 -29.58 5.02
CA VAL A 124 20.71 -29.49 6.31
C VAL A 124 20.79 -28.05 6.80
N LYS A 125 19.64 -27.41 7.00
CA LYS A 125 19.59 -26.04 7.51
C LYS A 125 20.22 -25.99 8.89
N THR A 126 21.25 -25.18 9.03
CA THR A 126 21.85 -24.86 10.33
C THR A 126 20.93 -23.96 11.13
N GLY A 127 21.01 -24.06 12.46
CA GLY A 127 20.21 -23.19 13.32
C GLY A 127 20.55 -21.71 13.12
N PHE A 128 19.61 -20.84 13.47
CA PHE A 128 19.78 -19.40 13.31
C PHE A 128 20.99 -18.86 14.05
N THR A 129 21.77 -18.06 13.33
CA THR A 129 22.79 -17.18 13.91
C THR A 129 22.15 -16.16 14.85
N GLU A 130 22.94 -15.58 15.76
CA GLU A 130 22.46 -14.52 16.66
C GLU A 130 21.90 -13.31 15.90
N GLN A 131 22.45 -13.02 14.72
CA GLN A 131 21.94 -11.95 13.86
C GLN A 131 20.58 -12.31 13.27
N GLN A 132 20.39 -13.54 12.78
CA GLN A 132 19.09 -14.02 12.29
C GLN A 132 18.02 -14.03 13.39
N LYS A 133 18.38 -14.45 14.61
CA LYS A 133 17.47 -14.38 15.76
C LYS A 133 17.01 -12.94 16.01
N ARG A 134 17.93 -11.99 16.01
CA ARG A 134 17.60 -10.57 16.18
C ARG A 134 16.68 -10.07 15.06
N MET A 135 16.92 -10.47 13.82
CA MET A 135 16.05 -10.10 12.70
C MET A 135 14.62 -10.63 12.86
N VAL A 136 14.44 -11.86 13.37
CA VAL A 136 13.09 -12.40 13.66
C VAL A 136 12.37 -11.53 14.70
N TRP A 137 13.08 -11.11 15.75
CA TRP A 137 12.53 -10.21 16.77
C TRP A 137 12.16 -8.84 16.20
N GLU A 138 13.05 -8.24 15.40
CA GLU A 138 12.82 -6.95 14.76
C GLU A 138 11.64 -7.00 13.79
N ALA A 139 11.55 -8.05 12.97
CA ALA A 139 10.46 -8.25 12.03
C ALA A 139 9.10 -8.41 12.72
N LEU A 140 9.01 -9.16 13.83
CA LEU A 140 7.76 -9.28 14.58
C LEU A 140 7.43 -8.02 15.42
N SER A 141 8.45 -7.21 15.73
CA SER A 141 8.23 -5.85 16.22
C SER A 141 7.61 -4.96 15.15
N VAL A 142 8.09 -5.03 13.90
CA VAL A 142 7.50 -4.34 12.74
C VAL A 142 6.04 -4.78 12.54
N LYS A 143 5.75 -6.08 12.62
CA LYS A 143 4.36 -6.61 12.57
C LYS A 143 3.47 -5.97 13.64
N SER A 144 3.97 -5.84 14.86
CA SER A 144 3.24 -5.19 15.96
C SER A 144 3.01 -3.70 15.68
N GLY A 145 4.01 -3.01 15.08
CA GLY A 145 3.87 -1.64 14.59
C GLY A 145 2.79 -1.51 13.51
N MET A 146 2.74 -2.44 12.56
CA MET A 146 1.70 -2.50 11.53
C MET A 146 0.30 -2.71 12.12
N GLN A 147 0.16 -3.62 13.08
CA GLN A 147 -1.10 -3.87 13.79
C GLN A 147 -1.56 -2.69 14.65
N SER A 148 -0.64 -1.81 15.09
CA SER A 148 -1.01 -0.58 15.79
C SER A 148 -1.87 0.37 14.94
N LEU A 149 -1.74 0.29 13.60
CA LEU A 149 -2.59 1.02 12.66
C LEU A 149 -3.99 0.40 12.57
N ALA A 150 -4.15 -0.90 12.80
CA ALA A 150 -5.46 -1.55 12.85
C ALA A 150 -6.28 -1.15 14.09
N LYS A 151 -5.64 -0.66 15.16
CA LYS A 151 -6.31 -0.25 16.40
C LYS A 151 -7.39 0.81 16.12
N GLY A 152 -8.65 0.42 16.31
CA GLY A 152 -9.82 1.30 16.12
C GLY A 152 -10.00 1.83 14.70
N ASN A 153 -9.66 1.04 13.67
CA ASN A 153 -9.75 1.40 12.25
C ASN A 153 -8.86 2.58 11.81
N ARG A 154 -7.79 2.91 12.54
CA ARG A 154 -6.96 4.09 12.21
C ARG A 154 -6.33 4.01 10.82
N GLY A 155 -5.83 2.84 10.44
CA GLY A 155 -5.23 2.58 9.12
C GLY A 155 -6.25 2.76 8.00
N LEU A 156 -7.42 2.11 8.12
CA LEU A 156 -8.50 2.27 7.16
C LEU A 156 -9.00 3.72 7.07
N ARG A 157 -9.20 4.38 8.22
CA ARG A 157 -9.65 5.78 8.27
C ARG A 157 -8.65 6.72 7.59
N SER A 158 -7.36 6.60 7.93
CA SER A 158 -6.30 7.39 7.30
C SER A 158 -6.28 7.21 5.78
N LEU A 159 -6.42 5.97 5.30
CA LEU A 159 -6.51 5.69 3.87
C LEU A 159 -7.74 6.30 3.21
N THR A 160 -8.90 6.22 3.87
CA THR A 160 -10.14 6.82 3.35
C THR A 160 -10.08 8.34 3.34
N GLU A 161 -9.56 8.96 4.41
CA GLU A 161 -9.37 10.40 4.55
C GLU A 161 -8.39 10.94 3.51
N ALA A 162 -7.24 10.28 3.32
CA ALA A 162 -6.29 10.63 2.27
C ALA A 162 -6.96 10.63 0.87
N THR A 163 -7.88 9.70 0.61
CA THR A 163 -8.67 9.73 -0.63
C THR A 163 -9.78 10.75 -0.69
N ALA A 164 -10.39 11.07 0.44
CA ALA A 164 -11.39 12.12 0.49
C ALA A 164 -10.77 13.50 0.24
N VAL A 165 -9.63 13.79 0.87
CA VAL A 165 -8.90 15.06 0.70
C VAL A 165 -8.44 15.25 -0.74
N THR A 166 -7.81 14.23 -1.34
CA THR A 166 -7.41 14.28 -2.75
C THR A 166 -8.61 14.49 -3.69
N LYS A 167 -9.77 13.87 -3.42
CA LYS A 167 -10.99 14.11 -4.19
C LYS A 167 -11.55 15.53 -3.99
N HIS A 168 -11.43 16.10 -2.79
CA HIS A 168 -11.95 17.44 -2.50
C HIS A 168 -11.09 18.55 -3.10
N GLU A 169 -9.76 18.41 -3.13
CA GLU A 169 -8.86 19.31 -3.87
C GLU A 169 -9.25 19.36 -5.35
N HIS A 170 -9.65 18.22 -5.92
CA HIS A 170 -10.18 18.13 -7.29
C HIS A 170 -11.55 18.81 -7.50
N GLY A 171 -12.39 18.93 -6.47
CA GLY A 171 -13.71 19.56 -6.56
C GLY A 171 -13.66 21.09 -6.43
N ASP A 172 -12.80 21.61 -5.57
CA ASP A 172 -12.75 23.05 -5.26
C ASP A 172 -11.93 23.87 -6.27
N GLU A 173 -10.98 23.25 -6.98
CA GLU A 173 -10.27 23.91 -8.09
C GLU A 173 -11.16 24.12 -9.33
N GLY A 174 -12.32 23.45 -9.41
CA GLY A 174 -13.26 23.56 -10.53
C GLY A 174 -14.43 24.52 -10.33
N ASP A 175 -14.86 24.82 -9.10
CA ASP A 175 -16.22 25.34 -8.87
C ASP A 175 -16.33 26.74 -8.27
N SER A 176 -15.23 27.38 -7.87
CA SER A 176 -15.30 28.67 -7.15
C SER A 176 -15.40 29.92 -8.04
N SER A 177 -15.21 29.84 -9.37
CA SER A 177 -15.20 31.02 -10.25
C SER A 177 -16.23 31.05 -11.40
N SER A 178 -16.92 29.94 -11.66
CA SER A 178 -17.89 29.81 -12.77
C SER A 178 -19.34 30.11 -12.34
N GLY A 179 -19.78 29.54 -11.20
CA GLY A 179 -21.17 29.69 -10.72
C GLY A 179 -21.57 31.13 -10.36
N LYS A 180 -20.66 31.91 -9.75
CA LYS A 180 -20.93 33.33 -9.39
C LYS A 180 -21.01 34.28 -10.59
N ARG A 181 -20.40 33.93 -11.73
CA ARG A 181 -20.48 34.74 -12.97
C ARG A 181 -21.76 34.44 -13.76
N PHE A 182 -22.28 33.22 -13.70
CA PHE A 182 -23.50 32.83 -14.39
C PHE A 182 -24.76 33.46 -13.76
N TYR A 183 -24.87 33.44 -12.42
CA TYR A 183 -25.99 34.06 -11.71
C TYR A 183 -26.10 35.57 -11.92
N LYS A 184 -24.96 36.27 -12.04
CA LYS A 184 -24.93 37.73 -12.25
C LYS A 184 -25.31 38.15 -13.68
N ARG A 185 -25.28 37.23 -14.65
CA ARG A 185 -25.59 37.52 -16.07
C ARG A 185 -27.04 37.17 -16.45
N VAL A 186 -27.70 36.31 -15.67
CA VAL A 186 -29.10 35.89 -15.93
C VAL A 186 -30.10 36.72 -15.13
N PHE A 187 -29.72 37.23 -13.96
CA PHE A 187 -30.61 37.98 -13.06
C PHE A 187 -30.12 39.40 -12.75
N GLY A 188 -29.12 39.90 -13.48
CA GLY A 188 -28.57 41.26 -13.36
C GLY A 188 -28.69 41.99 -14.68
#